data_AF-A0A1J5GTY3-F1
#
_entry.id   AF-A0A1J5GTY3-F1
#
_cell.length_a   1.000
_cell.length_b   1.000
_cell.length_c   1.000
_cell.angle_alpha   90.00
_cell.angle_beta   90.00
_cell.angle_gamma   90.00
#
_symmetry.space_group_name_H-M   'P 1'
#
loop_
_entity.id
_entity.type
_entity.pdbx_description
1 polymer ?
#
loop_
_entity_poly.entity_id
_entity_poly.type
_entity_poly.pdbx_seq_one_letter_code
_entity_poly.pdbx_strand_id
1 'polypeptide(L)'
;MKETKEIGIIAFAFGVPETIRSNLRIAEIASQKAQELNAPVYTQFDVYLWPGVEVEYTHEKPGSPPPTLRIARGAVQWARQRGFRQLWVVAAKPHLWRALRDVKEAVREAREEVEVHVCEEIEKFPEDEWFCHDSTQKHTQSRKVWDKRERILKSMPFSLYKRVAS
;
A
#
# COMPACT_ATOMS: atom_id res chain seq x y z
N MET A 1 -27.39 12.48 10.35
CA MET A 1 -26.29 12.52 9.36
C MET A 1 -25.28 11.47 9.77
N LYS A 2 -24.86 10.56 8.88
CA LYS A 2 -23.71 9.68 9.18
C LYS A 2 -22.49 10.58 9.22
N GLU A 3 -21.72 10.56 10.31
CA GLU A 3 -20.40 11.18 10.34
C GLU A 3 -19.60 10.62 9.17
N THR A 4 -19.29 11.46 8.20
CA THR A 4 -18.37 11.13 7.13
C THR A 4 -17.01 10.91 7.79
N LYS A 5 -16.57 9.66 7.81
CA LYS A 5 -15.20 9.31 8.20
C LYS A 5 -14.28 10.13 7.31
N GLU A 6 -13.49 11.04 7.88
CA GLU A 6 -12.58 11.90 7.09
C GLU A 6 -11.28 11.17 6.71
N ILE A 7 -11.15 9.91 7.11
CA ILE A 7 -9.92 9.13 7.10
C ILE A 7 -10.13 7.82 6.34
N GLY A 8 -9.23 7.51 5.41
CA GLY A 8 -9.06 6.20 4.82
C GLY A 8 -7.66 5.65 5.08
N ILE A 9 -7.52 4.32 5.04
CA ILE A 9 -6.23 3.64 5.15
C ILE A 9 -5.93 2.94 3.82
N ILE A 10 -4.68 2.96 3.39
CA ILE A 10 -4.21 2.24 2.21
C ILE A 10 -3.17 1.22 2.66
N ALA A 11 -3.40 -0.06 2.38
CA ALA A 11 -2.44 -1.11 2.65
C ALA A 11 -1.83 -1.65 1.34
N PHE A 12 -0.51 -1.82 1.34
CA PHE A 12 0.24 -2.36 0.21
C PHE A 12 0.93 -3.67 0.61
N ALA A 13 0.56 -4.77 -0.05
CA ALA A 13 1.25 -6.05 0.11
C ALA A 13 2.72 -5.95 -0.32
N PHE A 14 3.54 -6.84 0.23
CA PHE A 14 4.96 -6.96 -0.05
C PHE A 14 5.34 -8.41 -0.37
N GLY A 15 5.01 -8.85 -1.58
CA GLY A 15 5.14 -10.25 -2.00
C GLY A 15 3.79 -10.93 -2.15
N VAL A 16 3.83 -12.21 -2.53
CA VAL A 16 2.67 -13.08 -2.75
C VAL A 16 3.05 -14.49 -2.25
N PRO A 17 2.18 -15.25 -1.58
CA PRO A 17 0.75 -14.99 -1.33
C PRO A 17 0.44 -14.15 -0.09
N GLU A 18 -0.85 -13.92 0.18
CA GLU A 18 -1.38 -13.30 1.41
C GLU A 18 -0.86 -13.91 2.72
N THR A 19 -0.50 -15.19 2.72
CA THR A 19 -0.09 -15.94 3.91
C THR A 19 1.37 -15.73 4.32
N ILE A 20 2.17 -15.00 3.53
CA ILE A 20 3.57 -14.73 3.90
C ILE A 20 3.65 -13.78 5.08
N ARG A 21 4.71 -13.94 5.90
CA ARG A 21 4.95 -13.13 7.10
C ARG A 21 4.78 -11.63 6.88
N SER A 22 5.29 -11.11 5.77
CA SER A 22 5.26 -9.67 5.46
C SER A 22 3.83 -9.16 5.29
N ASN A 23 2.99 -9.91 4.59
CA ASN A 23 1.60 -9.55 4.34
C ASN A 23 0.74 -9.72 5.60
N LEU A 24 1.01 -10.72 6.42
CA LEU A 24 0.38 -10.88 7.74
C LEU A 24 0.66 -9.67 8.66
N ARG A 25 1.89 -9.14 8.65
CA ARG A 25 2.25 -7.92 9.42
C ARG A 25 1.60 -6.66 8.89
N ILE A 26 1.53 -6.51 7.55
CA ILE A 26 0.79 -5.41 6.92
C ILE A 26 -0.68 -5.47 7.30
N ALA A 27 -1.29 -6.66 7.25
CA ALA A 27 -2.67 -6.89 7.63
C ALA A 27 -2.93 -6.58 9.11
N GLU A 28 -2.03 -7.01 10.00
CA GLU A 28 -2.10 -6.70 11.43
C GLU A 28 -2.09 -5.18 11.66
N ILE A 29 -1.08 -4.48 11.13
CA ILE A 29 -0.95 -3.03 11.29
C ILE A 29 -2.17 -2.29 10.72
N ALA A 30 -2.60 -2.65 9.51
CA ALA A 30 -3.75 -2.04 8.86
C ALA A 30 -5.04 -2.27 9.64
N SER A 31 -5.24 -3.48 10.18
CA SER A 31 -6.43 -3.81 10.98
C SER A 31 -6.44 -3.07 12.31
N GLN A 32 -5.30 -3.02 13.01
CA GLN A 32 -5.16 -2.25 14.26
C GLN A 32 -5.45 -0.77 14.01
N LYS A 33 -4.86 -0.18 12.98
CA LYS A 33 -5.07 1.23 12.62
C LYS A 33 -6.52 1.51 12.20
N ALA A 34 -7.15 0.58 11.48
CA ALA A 34 -8.55 0.69 11.07
C ALA A 34 -9.50 0.70 12.27
N GLN A 35 -9.24 -0.14 13.27
CA GLN A 35 -10.00 -0.15 14.52
C GLN A 35 -9.77 1.12 15.34
N GLU A 36 -8.53 1.55 15.49
CA GLU A 36 -8.14 2.76 16.22
C GLU A 36 -8.82 4.02 15.65
N LEU A 37 -8.75 4.19 14.32
CA LEU A 37 -9.29 5.38 13.64
C LEU A 37 -10.75 5.21 13.22
N ASN A 38 -11.36 4.05 13.48
CA ASN A 38 -12.64 3.64 12.91
C ASN A 38 -12.68 3.96 11.40
N ALA A 39 -11.67 3.56 10.63
CA ALA A 39 -11.49 3.94 9.23
C ALA A 39 -11.54 2.70 8.32
N PRO A 40 -12.11 2.80 7.10
CA PRO A 40 -12.06 1.72 6.13
C PRO A 40 -10.66 1.61 5.50
N VAL A 41 -10.38 0.47 4.87
CA VAL A 41 -9.09 0.17 4.24
C VAL A 41 -9.26 -0.10 2.75
N TYR A 42 -8.40 0.48 1.92
CA TYR A 42 -8.25 0.14 0.50
C TYR A 42 -6.98 -0.70 0.30
N THR A 43 -7.09 -1.87 -0.34
CA THR A 43 -5.95 -2.78 -0.47
C THR A 43 -6.06 -3.77 -1.65
N GLN A 44 -5.04 -4.59 -1.82
CA GLN A 44 -4.97 -5.75 -2.73
C GLN A 44 -5.41 -7.05 -2.04
N PHE A 45 -5.69 -8.10 -2.83
CA PHE A 45 -6.13 -9.39 -2.30
C PHE A 45 -5.10 -10.04 -1.39
N ASP A 46 -3.81 -9.79 -1.62
CA ASP A 46 -2.72 -10.31 -0.80
C ASP A 46 -2.63 -9.70 0.63
N VAL A 47 -3.61 -8.91 1.06
CA VAL A 47 -3.70 -8.38 2.43
C VAL A 47 -5.07 -8.73 3.02
N TYR A 48 -5.10 -9.74 3.89
CA TYR A 48 -6.32 -10.21 4.56
C TYR A 48 -6.52 -9.55 5.92
N LEU A 49 -7.51 -8.66 6.02
CA LEU A 49 -7.78 -7.89 7.24
C LEU A 49 -8.65 -8.65 8.24
N TRP A 50 -8.59 -8.24 9.51
CA TRP A 50 -9.40 -8.84 10.57
C TRP A 50 -10.91 -8.65 10.34
N PRO A 51 -11.76 -9.58 10.84
CA PRO A 51 -13.21 -9.44 10.78
C PRO A 51 -13.68 -8.10 11.38
N GLY A 52 -14.63 -7.45 10.71
CA GLY A 52 -15.21 -6.18 11.14
C GLY A 52 -14.53 -4.93 10.57
N VAL A 53 -13.38 -5.07 9.88
CA VAL A 53 -12.79 -3.97 9.12
C VAL A 53 -13.52 -3.81 7.77
N GLU A 54 -14.04 -2.62 7.50
CA GLU A 54 -14.57 -2.29 6.17
C GLU A 54 -13.42 -2.21 5.17
N VAL A 55 -13.49 -3.00 4.10
CA VAL A 55 -12.41 -3.12 3.11
C VAL A 55 -12.92 -2.93 1.68
N GLU A 56 -12.19 -2.16 0.90
CA GLU A 56 -12.35 -2.01 -0.54
C GLU A 56 -11.14 -2.64 -1.23
N TYR A 57 -11.37 -3.62 -2.10
CA TYR A 57 -10.28 -4.27 -2.83
C TYR A 57 -10.08 -3.63 -4.20
N THR A 58 -8.83 -3.39 -4.56
CA THR A 58 -8.47 -3.03 -5.93
C THR A 58 -8.80 -4.18 -6.88
N HIS A 59 -9.20 -3.86 -8.12
CA HIS A 59 -9.47 -4.89 -9.11
C HIS A 59 -8.18 -5.56 -9.61
N GLU A 60 -8.10 -6.88 -9.52
CA GLU A 60 -6.91 -7.65 -9.89
C GLU A 60 -7.22 -8.79 -10.86
N LYS A 61 -6.22 -9.17 -11.65
CA LYS A 61 -6.24 -10.44 -12.37
C LYS A 61 -5.50 -11.48 -11.51
N PRO A 62 -6.07 -12.67 -11.27
CA PRO A 62 -5.38 -13.72 -10.52
C PRO A 62 -3.96 -13.99 -11.04
N GLY A 63 -2.99 -14.05 -10.13
CA GLY A 63 -1.57 -14.29 -10.45
C GLY A 63 -0.80 -13.08 -11.01
N SER A 64 -1.43 -11.90 -11.09
CA SER A 64 -0.79 -10.67 -11.57
C SER A 64 -1.06 -9.51 -10.61
N PRO A 65 -0.32 -9.43 -9.48
CA PRO A 65 -0.53 -8.38 -8.49
C PRO A 65 -0.35 -7.00 -9.15
N PRO A 66 -1.24 -6.03 -8.86
CA PRO A 66 -1.24 -4.75 -9.52
C PRO A 66 0.01 -3.94 -9.15
N PRO A 67 0.55 -3.12 -10.07
CA PRO A 67 1.59 -2.17 -9.74
C PRO A 67 1.17 -1.21 -8.61
N THR A 68 2.12 -0.80 -7.77
CA THR A 68 1.88 0.14 -6.65
C THR A 68 1.15 1.42 -7.11
N LEU A 69 1.54 2.00 -8.25
CA LEU A 69 0.89 3.18 -8.80
C LEU A 69 -0.58 2.97 -9.18
N ARG A 70 -0.96 1.78 -9.64
CA ARG A 70 -2.36 1.45 -9.93
C ARG A 70 -3.20 1.40 -8.66
N ILE A 71 -2.66 0.80 -7.59
CA ILE A 71 -3.31 0.77 -6.27
C ILE A 71 -3.45 2.20 -5.74
N ALA A 72 -2.38 2.99 -5.80
CA ALA A 72 -2.36 4.38 -5.34
C ALA A 72 -3.43 5.24 -6.06
N ARG A 73 -3.56 5.12 -7.38
CA ARG A 73 -4.62 5.79 -8.14
C ARG A 73 -6.01 5.34 -7.72
N GLY A 74 -6.21 4.04 -7.55
CA GLY A 74 -7.47 3.49 -7.05
C GLY A 74 -7.85 4.04 -5.68
N ALA A 75 -6.89 4.07 -4.76
CA ALA A 75 -7.07 4.59 -3.40
C ALA A 75 -7.40 6.09 -3.38
N VAL A 76 -6.79 6.91 -4.24
CA VAL A 76 -7.12 8.35 -4.34
C VAL A 76 -8.52 8.56 -4.94
N GLN A 77 -8.92 7.78 -5.94
CA GLN A 77 -10.29 7.85 -6.46
C GLN A 77 -11.31 7.40 -5.42
N TRP A 78 -11.00 6.34 -4.68
CA TRP A 78 -11.79 5.87 -3.55
C TRP A 78 -11.91 6.95 -2.46
N ALA A 79 -10.81 7.61 -2.10
CA ALA A 79 -10.79 8.72 -1.15
C ALA A 79 -11.71 9.86 -1.60
N ARG A 80 -11.60 10.28 -2.87
CA ARG A 80 -12.47 11.30 -3.46
C ARG A 80 -13.95 10.93 -3.38
N GLN A 81 -14.30 9.70 -3.75
CA GLN A 81 -15.70 9.22 -3.75
C GLN A 81 -16.29 9.18 -2.34
N ARG A 82 -15.46 8.86 -1.34
CA ARG A 82 -15.88 8.76 0.07
C ARG A 82 -15.75 10.09 0.83
N GLY A 83 -15.11 11.10 0.23
CA GLY A 83 -14.88 12.40 0.86
C GLY A 83 -13.80 12.39 1.95
N PHE A 84 -12.80 11.51 1.84
CA PHE A 84 -11.68 11.46 2.79
C PHE A 84 -10.75 12.65 2.58
N ARG A 85 -10.27 13.24 3.69
CA ARG A 85 -9.25 14.29 3.72
C ARG A 85 -7.88 13.76 4.07
N GLN A 86 -7.80 12.56 4.66
CA GLN A 86 -6.56 11.93 5.08
C GLN A 86 -6.48 10.49 4.57
N LEU A 87 -5.29 10.12 4.09
CA LEU A 87 -4.94 8.75 3.74
C LEU A 87 -3.73 8.30 4.55
N TRP A 88 -3.91 7.24 5.33
CA TRP A 88 -2.86 6.60 6.12
C TRP A 88 -2.28 5.41 5.36
N VAL A 89 -0.97 5.42 5.12
CA VAL A 89 -0.28 4.41 4.32
C VAL A 89 0.38 3.36 5.22
N VAL A 90 0.02 2.10 4.99
CA VAL A 90 0.67 0.90 5.52
C VAL A 90 1.40 0.18 4.40
N ALA A 91 2.72 0.10 4.49
CA ALA A 91 3.55 -0.65 3.56
C ALA A 91 4.78 -1.18 4.31
N ALA A 92 5.37 -2.26 3.81
CA ALA A 92 6.65 -2.73 4.31
C ALA A 92 7.72 -1.63 4.20
N LYS A 93 8.60 -1.49 5.19
CA LYS A 93 9.64 -0.44 5.23
C LYS A 93 10.44 -0.30 3.92
N PRO A 94 10.93 -1.39 3.28
CA PRO A 94 11.67 -1.27 2.02
C PRO A 94 10.86 -0.68 0.84
N HIS A 95 9.53 -0.79 0.91
CA HIS A 95 8.57 -0.38 -0.12
C HIS A 95 7.95 1.00 0.15
N LEU A 96 7.98 1.47 1.40
CA LEU A 96 7.33 2.71 1.83
C LEU A 96 7.67 3.90 0.93
N TRP A 97 8.95 4.09 0.57
CA TRP A 97 9.37 5.21 -0.26
C TRP A 97 8.61 5.26 -1.61
N ARG A 98 8.38 4.09 -2.24
CA ARG A 98 7.69 4.00 -3.52
C ARG A 98 6.20 4.14 -3.33
N ALA A 99 5.63 3.49 -2.31
CA ALA A 99 4.21 3.64 -1.99
C ALA A 99 3.85 5.12 -1.77
N LEU A 100 4.64 5.85 -0.98
CA LEU A 100 4.44 7.28 -0.74
C LEU A 100 4.62 8.13 -1.99
N ARG A 101 5.66 7.87 -2.79
CA ARG A 101 5.85 8.56 -4.07
C ARG A 101 4.61 8.39 -4.95
N ASP A 102 4.16 7.15 -5.12
CA ASP A 102 3.07 6.83 -6.04
C ASP A 102 1.72 7.38 -5.53
N VAL A 103 1.45 7.37 -4.22
CA VAL A 103 0.26 7.99 -3.61
C VAL A 103 0.28 9.51 -3.79
N LYS A 104 1.39 10.18 -3.46
CA LYS A 104 1.51 11.64 -3.63
C LYS A 104 1.34 12.06 -5.09
N GLU A 105 1.89 11.28 -6.00
CA GLU A 105 1.72 11.49 -7.43
C GLU A 105 0.27 11.26 -7.88
N ALA A 106 -0.40 10.23 -7.36
CA ALA A 106 -1.83 10.02 -7.64
C ALA A 106 -2.71 11.17 -7.12
N VAL A 107 -2.43 11.70 -5.92
CA VAL A 107 -3.11 12.89 -5.36
C VAL A 107 -2.92 14.10 -6.29
N ARG A 108 -1.67 14.35 -6.71
CA ARG A 108 -1.35 15.44 -7.65
C ARG A 108 -2.05 15.27 -9.01
N GLU A 109 -2.04 14.06 -9.57
CA GLU A 109 -2.71 13.74 -10.84
C GLU A 109 -4.22 13.97 -10.77
N ALA A 110 -4.84 13.65 -9.62
CA ALA A 110 -6.27 13.82 -9.39
C ALA A 110 -6.67 15.25 -9.01
N ARG A 111 -5.69 16.12 -8.67
CA ARG A 111 -5.91 17.48 -8.14
C ARG A 111 -6.73 17.49 -6.85
N GLU A 112 -6.47 16.52 -5.98
CA GLU A 112 -7.14 16.39 -4.68
C GLU A 112 -6.30 17.03 -3.57
N GLU A 113 -6.96 17.48 -2.50
CA GLU A 113 -6.33 18.03 -1.29
C GLU A 113 -6.38 17.01 -0.15
N VAL A 114 -5.78 15.84 -0.39
CA VAL A 114 -5.73 14.76 0.59
C VAL A 114 -4.35 14.72 1.26
N GLU A 115 -4.35 14.77 2.58
CA GLU A 115 -3.14 14.60 3.38
C GLU A 115 -2.71 13.13 3.39
N VAL A 116 -1.41 12.88 3.24
CA VAL A 116 -0.85 11.53 3.20
C VAL A 116 0.04 11.31 4.41
N HIS A 117 -0.38 10.39 5.27
CA HIS A 117 0.28 10.02 6.52
C HIS A 117 0.88 8.61 6.42
N VAL A 118 1.87 8.32 7.25
CA VAL A 118 2.47 6.98 7.37
C VAL A 118 2.04 6.38 8.69
N CYS A 119 1.63 5.11 8.70
CA CYS A 119 1.41 4.39 9.95
C CYS A 119 2.76 4.07 10.61
N GLU A 120 3.04 4.68 11.75
CA GLU A 120 4.31 4.52 12.47
C GLU A 120 4.52 3.09 13.00
N GLU A 121 3.47 2.27 13.14
CA GLU A 121 3.56 0.89 13.59
C GLU A 121 4.41 0.00 12.68
N ILE A 122 4.66 0.42 11.43
CA ILE A 122 5.63 -0.25 10.57
C ILE A 122 7.03 -0.27 11.22
N GLU A 123 7.32 0.69 12.11
CA GLU A 123 8.59 0.81 12.81
C GLU A 123 8.87 -0.34 13.79
N LYS A 124 7.81 -1.02 14.27
CA LYS A 124 7.89 -2.17 15.18
C LYS A 124 8.73 -3.33 14.60
N PHE A 125 8.84 -3.43 13.29
CA PHE A 125 9.54 -4.51 12.61
C PHE A 125 10.85 -4.02 11.96
N PRO A 126 12.01 -4.66 12.25
CA PRO A 126 13.25 -4.38 11.56
C PRO A 126 13.12 -4.51 10.04
N GLU A 127 13.85 -3.68 9.30
CA GLU A 127 13.69 -3.59 7.84
C GLU A 127 13.94 -4.94 7.13
N ASP A 128 14.89 -5.73 7.62
CA ASP A 128 15.26 -7.02 7.03
C ASP A 128 14.18 -8.10 7.20
N GLU A 129 13.31 -7.98 8.21
CA GLU A 129 12.28 -8.98 8.44
C GLU A 129 11.09 -8.88 7.47
N TRP A 130 10.99 -7.76 6.74
CA TRP A 130 10.00 -7.60 5.69
C TRP A 130 10.31 -8.45 4.46
N PHE A 131 11.55 -8.89 4.26
CA PHE A 131 11.87 -9.83 3.19
C PHE A 131 11.47 -11.25 3.59
N CYS A 132 10.78 -11.97 2.70
CA CYS A 132 10.22 -13.28 3.01
C CYS A 132 10.51 -14.28 1.89
N HIS A 133 11.26 -15.34 2.21
CA HIS A 133 11.64 -16.38 1.26
C HIS A 133 10.45 -17.15 0.69
N ASP A 134 9.34 -17.22 1.43
CA ASP A 134 8.10 -17.89 1.02
C ASP A 134 7.34 -17.11 -0.06
N SER A 135 7.74 -15.86 -0.33
CA SER A 135 7.16 -15.10 -1.43
C SER A 135 7.50 -15.73 -2.77
N THR A 136 6.51 -15.96 -3.62
CA THR A 136 6.70 -16.36 -5.02
C THR A 136 7.29 -15.24 -5.87
N GLN A 137 7.24 -13.99 -5.39
CA GLN A 137 7.90 -12.85 -6.03
C GLN A 137 9.37 -12.75 -5.58
N LYS A 138 10.29 -13.24 -6.43
CA LYS A 138 11.74 -13.30 -6.15
C LYS A 138 12.36 -12.02 -5.60
N HIS A 139 11.86 -10.85 -6.02
CA HIS A 139 12.42 -9.56 -5.60
C HIS A 139 12.04 -9.13 -4.19
N THR A 140 11.03 -9.75 -3.56
CA THR A 140 10.67 -9.51 -2.15
C THR A 140 11.25 -10.56 -1.19
N GLN A 141 11.99 -11.55 -1.71
CA GLN A 141 12.63 -12.58 -0.90
C GLN A 141 13.91 -12.12 -0.21
N SER A 142 14.60 -11.09 -0.73
CA SER A 142 15.82 -10.58 -0.12
C SER A 142 16.10 -9.13 -0.46
N ARG A 143 16.75 -8.42 0.47
CA ARG A 143 17.22 -7.04 0.29
C ARG A 143 18.03 -6.84 -0.98
N LYS A 144 18.99 -7.71 -1.25
CA LYS A 144 19.90 -7.56 -2.39
C LYS A 144 19.15 -7.52 -3.73
N VAL A 145 18.17 -8.40 -3.91
CA VAL A 145 17.37 -8.46 -5.16
C VAL A 145 16.41 -7.28 -5.22
N TRP A 146 15.81 -6.91 -4.09
CA TRP A 146 14.98 -5.71 -3.95
C TRP A 146 15.74 -4.44 -4.36
N ASP A 147 16.88 -4.18 -3.73
CA ASP A 147 17.67 -2.96 -3.95
C ASP A 147 18.15 -2.83 -5.40
N LYS A 148 18.50 -3.94 -6.04
CA LYS A 148 18.87 -3.95 -7.47
C LYS A 148 17.72 -3.41 -8.32
N ARG A 149 16.49 -3.86 -8.05
CA ARG A 149 15.28 -3.42 -8.76
C ARG A 149 14.91 -1.98 -8.38
N GLU A 150 14.89 -1.66 -7.10
CA GLU A 150 14.47 -0.34 -6.62
C GLU A 150 15.44 0.76 -7.06
N ARG A 151 16.75 0.49 -7.17
CA ARG A 151 17.71 1.47 -7.67
C ARG A 151 17.36 1.96 -9.08
N ILE A 152 16.92 1.06 -9.95
CA ILE A 152 16.46 1.40 -11.31
C ILE A 152 15.18 2.25 -11.25
N LEU A 153 14.23 1.87 -10.39
CA LEU A 153 12.96 2.60 -10.26
C LEU A 153 13.10 3.96 -9.56
N LYS A 154 14.09 4.12 -8.68
CA LYS A 154 14.43 5.39 -8.02
C LYS A 154 15.06 6.39 -8.99
N SER A 155 15.92 5.94 -9.90
CA SER A 155 16.58 6.81 -10.88
C SER A 155 15.72 7.12 -12.10
N MET A 156 14.64 6.35 -12.32
CA MET A 156 13.76 6.53 -13.46
C MET A 156 12.91 7.82 -13.31
N PRO A 157 12.89 8.70 -14.33
CA PRO A 157 11.96 9.82 -14.35
C PRO A 157 10.51 9.35 -14.20
N PHE A 158 9.69 10.08 -13.44
CA PHE A 158 8.34 9.63 -13.12
C PHE A 158 7.47 9.43 -14.37
N SER A 159 7.65 10.24 -15.41
CA SER A 159 6.96 10.10 -16.70
C SER A 159 7.24 8.76 -17.39
N LEU A 160 8.46 8.24 -17.28
CA LEU A 160 8.84 6.93 -17.80
C LEU A 160 8.35 5.82 -16.87
N TYR A 161 8.52 5.99 -15.55
CA TYR A 161 8.01 5.06 -14.54
C TYR A 161 6.52 4.80 -14.70
N LYS A 162 5.73 5.86 -14.91
CA LYS A 162 4.28 5.79 -15.13
C LYS A 162 3.93 4.86 -16.29
N ARG A 163 4.72 4.79 -17.37
CA ARG A 163 4.44 3.90 -18.51
C ARG A 163 4.66 2.42 -18.18
N VAL A 164 5.58 2.14 -17.24
CA VAL A 164 5.93 0.77 -16.83
C VAL A 164 5.04 0.28 -15.67
N ALA A 165 4.56 1.21 -14.83
CA ALA A 165 3.81 0.92 -13.61
C ALA A 165 2.31 1.26 -13.69
N SER A 166 1.77 1.50 -14.90
CA SER A 166 0.32 1.67 -15.12
C SER A 166 -0.36 0.38 -15.51
#